data_AF-A0A4Q2REZ8-F1
#
_entry.id   AF-A0A4Q2REZ8-F1
#
_cell.length_a   1.000
_cell.length_b   1.000
_cell.length_c   1.000
_cell.angle_alpha   90.00
_cell.angle_beta   90.00
_cell.angle_gamma   90.00
#
_symmetry.space_group_name_H-M   'P 1'
#
loop_
_entity.id
_entity.type
_entity.pdbx_description
1 polymer ?
#
loop_
_entity_poly.entity_id
_entity_poly.type
_entity_poly.pdbx_seq_one_letter_code
_entity_poly.pdbx_strand_id
1 'polypeptide(L)'
;MSLAALRPGASTVKAAVLSVTPGVFLAGLVWRSPGLFLEPRIWAEEGHLYLAPMRHLSVLRGLGLVVNGNYQLATNAIVEVARAVPPRDFAVVTTYLSLLVSLAACYMLGRTLVARGLPVLVGVAAAAMMSLVAAGYEVYLNATNVQWTCSLVALLICLSEQVPAGSVTAVLRFGLLAVCGLTGLPSCILAPVFLAGALRRRSAYGWVLVAVIAAASCVQLGIVLAHRGEIARPFNLTWMTTAALSLHAAFGPFLPAVSVDGLGVSMGDPIHASQLAMQGGLVLALVGLVAWESLGPGLTLGLIGAAVWASLVNEVGALDTIAGLMSGVGGGRYFFLAGCCVAILLAAGLASPVRAMRAIAGVMVALILCNGVLEAREAGWTRMFLTGPSHAAQVDACRPGAPCTVREWPLHANLWVTVDGPQGSPSGDHPSSP
;
A
#
# COMPACT_ATOMS: atom_id res chain seq x y z
N MET A 1 47.07 8.10 20.53
CA MET A 1 45.61 8.03 20.37
C MET A 1 45.25 6.64 19.87
N SER A 2 44.49 5.87 20.66
CA SER A 2 44.19 4.46 20.38
C SER A 2 43.13 4.33 19.27
N LEU A 3 43.47 3.61 18.20
CA LEU A 3 42.57 3.21 17.09
C LEU A 3 41.40 2.30 17.54
N ALA A 4 41.31 1.96 18.83
CA ALA A 4 40.20 1.20 19.41
C ALA A 4 38.93 2.03 19.69
N ALA A 5 38.97 3.36 19.53
CA ALA A 5 37.86 4.26 19.85
C ALA A 5 36.83 4.48 18.73
N LEU A 6 36.96 3.79 17.58
CA LEU A 6 36.06 3.93 16.41
C LEU A 6 35.30 2.65 16.08
N ARG A 7 34.94 1.82 17.08
CA ARG A 7 33.92 0.79 16.86
C ARG A 7 32.55 1.46 17.00
N PRO A 8 31.76 1.58 15.91
CA PRO A 8 30.41 2.11 16.01
C PRO A 8 29.63 1.29 17.06
N GLY A 9 28.96 1.98 17.98
CA GLY A 9 28.16 1.33 19.02
C GLY A 9 27.17 0.35 18.40
N ALA A 10 26.86 -0.74 19.12
CA ALA A 10 25.92 -1.77 18.65
C ALA A 10 24.54 -1.22 18.25
N SER A 11 24.18 0.00 18.69
CA SER A 11 22.99 0.74 18.26
C SER A 11 23.12 1.31 16.84
N THR A 12 24.27 1.85 16.46
CA THR A 12 24.53 2.46 15.14
C THR A 12 24.56 1.42 14.04
N VAL A 13 25.17 0.26 14.30
CA VAL A 13 25.16 -0.87 13.35
C VAL A 13 23.74 -1.39 13.13
N LYS A 14 22.92 -1.46 14.18
CA LYS A 14 21.50 -1.82 14.05
C LYS A 14 20.70 -0.79 13.26
N ALA A 15 20.92 0.50 13.48
CA ALA A 15 20.23 1.56 12.74
C ALA A 15 20.57 1.54 11.24
N ALA A 16 21.86 1.47 10.89
CA ALA A 16 22.31 1.42 9.49
C ALA A 16 21.79 0.18 8.75
N VAL A 17 21.75 -0.96 9.45
CA VAL A 17 21.20 -2.22 8.94
C VAL A 17 19.68 -2.12 8.68
N LEU A 18 18.95 -1.40 9.53
CA LEU A 18 17.50 -1.22 9.38
C LEU A 18 17.14 -0.23 8.26
N SER A 19 18.05 0.66 7.86
CA SER A 19 17.86 1.54 6.70
C SER A 19 17.99 0.82 5.35
N VAL A 20 18.50 -0.42 5.31
CA VAL A 20 18.67 -1.16 4.06
C VAL A 20 17.33 -1.54 3.44
N THR A 21 16.32 -1.92 4.24
CA THR A 21 15.01 -2.33 3.70
C THR A 21 14.27 -1.19 2.96
N PRO A 22 14.11 0.04 3.52
CA PRO A 22 13.55 1.14 2.75
C PRO A 22 14.44 1.55 1.57
N GLY A 23 15.77 1.44 1.68
CA GLY A 23 16.68 1.74 0.58
C GLY A 23 16.52 0.81 -0.63
N VAL A 24 16.42 -0.51 -0.39
CA VAL A 24 16.16 -1.51 -1.45
C VAL A 24 14.79 -1.30 -2.07
N PHE A 25 13.77 -1.05 -1.25
CA PHE A 25 12.44 -0.75 -1.74
C PHE A 25 12.42 0.49 -2.64
N LEU A 26 13.05 1.60 -2.19
CA LEU A 26 13.18 2.82 -2.97
C LEU A 26 13.92 2.59 -4.28
N ALA A 27 15.05 1.87 -4.25
CA ALA A 27 15.81 1.55 -5.45
C ALA A 27 14.98 0.76 -6.46
N GLY A 28 14.18 -0.21 -5.99
CA GLY A 28 13.25 -0.96 -6.84
C GLY A 28 12.17 -0.08 -7.46
N LEU A 29 11.57 0.84 -6.68
CA LEU A 29 10.60 1.81 -7.19
C LEU A 29 11.22 2.75 -8.23
N VAL A 30 12.38 3.35 -7.93
CA VAL A 30 13.07 4.27 -8.86
C VAL A 30 13.46 3.54 -10.14
N TRP A 31 13.91 2.30 -10.05
CA TRP A 31 14.27 1.50 -11.21
C TRP A 31 13.06 1.21 -12.13
N ARG A 32 11.92 0.77 -11.57
CA ARG A 32 10.75 0.38 -12.38
C ARG A 32 9.90 1.57 -12.83
N SER A 33 9.95 2.69 -12.12
CA SER A 33 9.10 3.85 -12.40
C SER A 33 9.84 5.19 -12.27
N PRO A 34 11.00 5.38 -12.95
CA PRO A 34 11.82 6.58 -12.80
C PRO A 34 11.07 7.85 -13.19
N GLY A 35 10.20 7.77 -14.20
CA GLY A 35 9.39 8.89 -14.66
C GLY A 35 8.50 9.49 -13.58
N LEU A 36 8.00 8.70 -12.61
CA LEU A 36 7.18 9.22 -11.51
C LEU A 36 7.97 9.99 -10.46
N PHE A 37 9.29 9.78 -10.39
CA PHE A 37 10.18 10.56 -9.52
C PHE A 37 10.67 11.84 -10.20
N LEU A 38 10.86 11.80 -11.52
CA LEU A 38 11.31 12.96 -12.29
C LEU A 38 10.14 13.91 -12.65
N GLU A 39 8.99 13.33 -12.96
CA GLU A 39 7.79 14.01 -13.43
C GLU A 39 6.54 13.48 -12.72
N PRO A 40 6.34 13.81 -11.42
CA PRO A 40 5.14 13.43 -10.67
C PRO A 40 3.85 13.88 -11.36
N ARG A 41 2.77 13.11 -11.15
CA ARG A 41 1.46 13.29 -11.82
C ARG A 41 0.33 13.28 -10.78
N ILE A 42 -0.73 14.02 -11.06
CA ILE A 42 -1.98 13.90 -10.28
C ILE A 42 -2.61 12.55 -10.58
N TRP A 43 -2.73 11.72 -9.56
CA TRP A 43 -3.20 10.34 -9.72
C TRP A 43 -4.72 10.22 -9.60
N ALA A 44 -5.37 9.71 -10.65
CA ALA A 44 -6.78 9.32 -10.72
C ALA A 44 -7.67 10.25 -9.88
N GLU A 45 -8.30 9.71 -8.85
CA GLU A 45 -9.26 10.42 -8.01
C GLU A 45 -8.69 11.59 -7.20
N GLU A 46 -7.36 11.72 -7.08
CA GLU A 46 -6.69 12.76 -6.29
C GLU A 46 -7.10 14.17 -6.73
N GLY A 47 -7.24 14.39 -8.03
CA GLY A 47 -7.61 15.69 -8.59
C GLY A 47 -9.06 16.05 -8.29
N HIS A 48 -10.00 15.29 -8.85
CA HIS A 48 -11.40 15.67 -8.88
C HIS A 48 -12.16 15.28 -7.60
N LEU A 49 -11.79 14.19 -6.92
CA LEU A 49 -12.47 13.80 -5.67
C LEU A 49 -11.90 14.47 -4.43
N TYR A 50 -10.63 14.88 -4.45
CA TYR A 50 -9.97 15.48 -3.29
C TYR A 50 -9.60 16.94 -3.53
N LEU A 51 -8.69 17.23 -4.45
CA LEU A 51 -8.19 18.59 -4.66
C LEU A 51 -9.31 19.57 -5.04
N ALA A 52 -10.15 19.23 -6.02
CA ALA A 52 -11.23 20.10 -6.49
C ALA A 52 -12.20 20.52 -5.37
N PRO A 53 -12.81 19.60 -4.60
CA PRO A 53 -13.70 20.00 -3.50
C PRO A 53 -12.94 20.70 -2.35
N MET A 54 -11.71 20.27 -2.01
CA MET A 54 -10.97 20.83 -0.88
C MET A 54 -10.61 22.30 -1.04
N ARG A 55 -10.52 22.82 -2.27
CA ARG A 55 -10.23 24.25 -2.49
C ARG A 55 -11.22 25.20 -1.85
N HIS A 56 -12.47 24.77 -1.75
CA HIS A 56 -13.55 25.57 -1.18
C HIS A 56 -13.81 25.23 0.29
N LEU A 57 -13.00 24.35 0.89
CA LEU A 57 -13.10 23.94 2.28
C LEU A 57 -12.00 24.59 3.14
N SER A 58 -12.34 24.85 4.40
CA SER A 58 -11.35 25.12 5.43
C SER A 58 -10.52 23.86 5.71
N VAL A 59 -9.29 24.02 6.21
CA VAL A 59 -8.37 22.90 6.49
C VAL A 59 -9.06 21.81 7.33
N LEU A 60 -9.77 22.18 8.39
CA LEU A 60 -10.46 21.20 9.24
C LEU A 60 -11.57 20.44 8.49
N ARG A 61 -12.28 21.11 7.58
CA ARG A 61 -13.31 20.47 6.75
C ARG A 61 -12.70 19.58 5.66
N GLY A 62 -11.58 19.97 5.06
CA GLY A 62 -10.88 19.13 4.11
C GLY A 62 -10.25 17.90 4.78
N LEU A 63 -9.67 18.04 5.97
CA LEU A 63 -9.24 16.88 6.78
C LEU A 63 -10.39 15.92 7.07
N GLY A 64 -11.61 16.42 7.26
CA GLY A 64 -12.83 15.65 7.46
C GLY A 64 -13.54 15.19 6.19
N LEU A 65 -12.97 15.40 5.00
CA LEU A 65 -13.62 15.03 3.74
C LEU A 65 -13.82 13.51 3.65
N VAL A 66 -15.06 13.10 3.34
CA VAL A 66 -15.41 11.73 3.00
C VAL A 66 -15.63 11.67 1.51
N VAL A 67 -14.99 10.70 0.87
CA VAL A 67 -15.13 10.43 -0.56
C VAL A 67 -15.54 8.99 -0.70
N ASN A 68 -16.56 8.72 -1.53
CA ASN A 68 -16.96 7.35 -1.85
C ASN A 68 -17.29 6.51 -0.59
N GLY A 69 -17.95 7.13 0.40
CA GLY A 69 -18.27 6.50 1.68
C GLY A 69 -17.05 5.97 2.43
N ASN A 70 -15.86 6.52 2.18
CA ASN A 70 -14.61 6.14 2.81
C ASN A 70 -13.92 7.37 3.40
N TYR A 71 -13.58 7.31 4.67
CA TYR A 71 -12.78 8.35 5.29
C TYR A 71 -11.30 8.04 5.13
N GLN A 72 -10.56 8.98 4.55
CA GLN A 72 -9.17 8.80 4.20
C GLN A 72 -8.29 9.89 4.83
N LEU A 73 -8.16 9.88 6.16
CA LEU A 73 -7.43 10.92 6.90
C LEU A 73 -6.02 11.22 6.36
N ALA A 74 -5.18 10.21 6.09
CA ALA A 74 -3.84 10.49 5.57
C ALA A 74 -3.88 11.06 4.14
N THR A 75 -4.76 10.56 3.27
CA THR A 75 -5.00 11.13 1.94
C THR A 75 -5.39 12.60 2.05
N ASN A 76 -6.36 12.91 2.91
CA ASN A 76 -6.83 14.27 3.13
C ASN A 76 -5.70 15.18 3.65
N ALA A 77 -4.90 14.70 4.61
CA ALA A 77 -3.77 15.45 5.13
C ALA A 77 -2.69 15.70 4.07
N ILE A 78 -2.39 14.71 3.23
CA ILE A 78 -1.43 14.84 2.13
C ILE A 78 -1.91 15.89 1.12
N VAL A 79 -3.18 15.83 0.72
CA VAL A 79 -3.77 16.79 -0.24
C VAL A 79 -3.85 18.20 0.37
N GLU A 80 -4.15 18.33 1.66
CA GLU A 80 -4.14 19.62 2.36
C GLU A 80 -2.73 20.25 2.39
N VAL A 81 -1.69 19.45 2.63
CA VAL A 81 -0.31 19.94 2.54
C VAL A 81 0.05 20.31 1.10
N ALA A 82 -0.37 19.50 0.11
CA ALA A 82 -0.14 19.78 -1.30
C ALA A 82 -0.87 21.04 -1.81
N ARG A 83 -2.02 21.40 -1.22
CA ARG A 83 -2.73 22.65 -1.53
C ARG A 83 -1.97 23.90 -1.08
N ALA A 84 -1.07 23.77 -0.10
CA ALA A 84 -0.30 24.89 0.43
C ALA A 84 0.90 25.29 -0.45
N VAL A 85 1.23 24.50 -1.48
CA VAL A 85 2.30 24.80 -2.44
C VAL A 85 1.74 25.31 -3.78
N PRO A 86 2.55 25.93 -4.65
CA PRO A 86 2.10 26.35 -5.98
C PRO A 86 1.47 25.17 -6.74
N PRO A 87 0.42 25.40 -7.56
CA PRO A 87 -0.26 24.34 -8.31
C PRO A 87 0.69 23.44 -9.10
N ARG A 88 1.77 24.01 -9.64
CA ARG A 88 2.84 23.30 -10.36
C ARG A 88 3.47 22.15 -9.55
N ASP A 89 3.61 22.32 -8.24
CA ASP A 89 4.32 21.39 -7.35
C ASP A 89 3.35 20.47 -6.58
N PHE A 90 2.04 20.57 -6.83
CA PHE A 90 1.03 19.76 -6.14
C PHE A 90 1.33 18.26 -6.22
N ALA A 91 1.53 17.74 -7.43
CA ALA A 91 1.82 16.32 -7.65
C ALA A 91 3.14 15.86 -7.03
N VAL A 92 4.13 16.77 -6.92
CA VAL A 92 5.40 16.48 -6.23
C VAL A 92 5.10 16.17 -4.76
N VAL A 93 4.35 17.05 -4.10
CA VAL A 93 4.03 16.87 -2.68
C VAL A 93 3.22 15.61 -2.44
N THR A 94 2.17 15.34 -3.23
CA THR A 94 1.35 14.13 -3.04
C THR A 94 2.12 12.84 -3.28
N THR A 95 2.93 12.78 -4.34
CA THR A 95 3.78 11.61 -4.63
C THR A 95 4.81 11.35 -3.53
N TYR A 96 5.57 12.37 -3.09
CA TYR A 96 6.66 12.16 -2.12
C TYR A 96 6.17 11.95 -0.68
N LEU A 97 5.05 12.56 -0.28
CA LEU A 97 4.45 12.24 1.02
C LEU A 97 3.85 10.83 1.03
N SER A 98 3.26 10.37 -0.07
CA SER A 98 2.80 8.98 -0.22
C SER A 98 3.97 8.00 -0.17
N LEU A 99 5.09 8.32 -0.84
CA LEU A 99 6.33 7.56 -0.75
C LEU A 99 6.83 7.45 0.69
N LEU A 100 6.78 8.53 1.46
CA LEU A 100 7.23 8.53 2.85
C LEU A 100 6.45 7.51 3.70
N VAL A 101 5.14 7.39 3.48
CA VAL A 101 4.30 6.37 4.15
C VAL A 101 4.75 4.96 3.77
N SER A 102 5.03 4.70 2.48
CA SER A 102 5.56 3.40 2.02
C SER A 102 6.95 3.08 2.57
N LEU A 103 7.85 4.06 2.62
CA LEU A 103 9.18 3.90 3.23
C LEU A 103 9.08 3.62 4.73
N ALA A 104 8.15 4.27 5.43
CA ALA A 104 7.88 3.98 6.84
C ALA A 104 7.40 2.53 7.02
N ALA A 105 6.51 2.04 6.15
CA ALA A 105 6.08 0.64 6.16
C ALA A 105 7.26 -0.33 5.93
N CYS A 106 8.13 -0.07 4.96
CA CYS A 106 9.32 -0.89 4.69
C CYS A 106 10.37 -0.85 5.81
N TYR A 107 10.52 0.29 6.48
CA TYR A 107 11.35 0.41 7.68
C TYR A 107 10.77 -0.43 8.83
N MET A 108 9.45 -0.33 9.07
CA MET A 108 8.76 -1.13 10.09
C MET A 108 8.84 -2.62 9.79
N LEU A 109 8.75 -3.02 8.52
CA LEU A 109 8.92 -4.39 8.06
C LEU A 109 10.30 -4.93 8.45
N GLY A 110 11.38 -4.24 8.03
CA GLY A 110 12.75 -4.63 8.35
C GLY A 110 12.98 -4.74 9.86
N ARG A 111 12.51 -3.73 10.61
CA ARG A 111 12.59 -3.74 12.08
C ARG A 111 11.85 -4.92 12.70
N THR A 112 10.63 -5.20 12.23
CA THR A 112 9.79 -6.28 12.78
C THR A 112 10.45 -7.63 12.56
N LEU A 113 11.00 -7.88 11.37
CA LEU A 113 11.66 -9.14 11.04
C LEU A 113 12.96 -9.33 11.83
N VAL A 114 13.81 -8.29 11.92
CA VAL A 114 15.05 -8.34 12.71
C VAL A 114 14.76 -8.50 14.20
N ALA A 115 13.75 -7.83 14.75
CA ALA A 115 13.33 -7.98 16.14
C ALA A 115 12.86 -9.40 16.48
N ARG A 116 12.46 -10.18 15.47
CA ARG A 116 12.13 -11.61 15.60
C ARG A 116 13.32 -12.55 15.40
N GLY A 117 14.53 -12.01 15.27
CA GLY A 117 15.75 -12.79 15.10
C GLY A 117 16.00 -13.25 13.67
N LEU A 118 15.25 -12.76 12.68
CA LEU A 118 15.48 -13.11 11.29
C LEU A 118 16.67 -12.32 10.72
N PRO A 119 17.45 -12.91 9.79
CA PRO A 119 18.52 -12.21 9.10
C PRO A 119 18.02 -10.99 8.33
N VAL A 120 18.86 -9.97 8.21
CA VAL A 120 18.58 -8.75 7.43
C VAL A 120 18.19 -9.06 5.99
N LEU A 121 18.80 -10.10 5.41
CA LEU A 121 18.51 -10.57 4.06
C LEU A 121 17.03 -10.91 3.85
N VAL A 122 16.34 -11.40 4.88
CA VAL A 122 14.89 -11.66 4.86
C VAL A 122 14.12 -10.36 4.66
N GLY A 123 14.46 -9.31 5.42
CA GLY A 123 13.86 -7.99 5.23
C GLY A 123 14.15 -7.39 3.86
N VAL A 124 15.37 -7.57 3.35
CA VAL A 124 15.79 -7.12 2.01
C VAL A 124 15.00 -7.84 0.92
N ALA A 125 14.86 -9.16 1.01
CA ALA A 125 14.09 -9.95 0.05
C ALA A 125 12.60 -9.56 0.05
N ALA A 126 12.01 -9.37 1.24
CA ALA A 126 10.63 -8.91 1.36
C ALA A 126 10.45 -7.52 0.74
N ALA A 127 11.33 -6.57 1.04
CA ALA A 127 11.32 -5.23 0.46
C ALA A 127 11.47 -5.24 -1.07
N ALA A 128 12.38 -6.08 -1.60
CA ALA A 128 12.56 -6.24 -3.04
C ALA A 128 11.29 -6.77 -3.72
N MET A 129 10.69 -7.85 -3.20
CA MET A 129 9.42 -8.39 -3.73
C MET A 129 8.29 -7.36 -3.67
N MET A 130 8.16 -6.64 -2.55
CA MET A 130 7.15 -5.59 -2.40
C MET A 130 7.36 -4.40 -3.33
N SER A 131 8.61 -4.08 -3.69
CA SER A 131 8.89 -3.03 -4.67
C SER A 131 8.53 -3.42 -6.10
N LEU A 132 8.44 -4.73 -6.38
CA LEU A 132 8.21 -5.29 -7.72
C LEU A 132 6.84 -5.96 -7.90
N VAL A 133 5.99 -5.97 -6.86
CA VAL A 133 4.64 -6.54 -6.95
C VAL A 133 3.77 -5.73 -7.92
N ALA A 134 3.01 -6.41 -8.78
CA ALA A 134 2.17 -5.78 -9.81
C ALA A 134 1.20 -4.72 -9.25
N ALA A 135 0.49 -5.04 -8.16
CA ALA A 135 -0.40 -4.10 -7.48
C ALA A 135 0.31 -2.80 -7.01
N GLY A 136 1.63 -2.86 -6.82
CA GLY A 136 2.45 -1.72 -6.43
C GLY A 136 2.55 -0.62 -7.50
N TYR A 137 2.24 -0.87 -8.77
CA TYR A 137 2.16 0.18 -9.80
C TYR A 137 1.05 1.19 -9.52
N GLU A 138 -0.05 0.75 -8.89
CA GLU A 138 -1.16 1.61 -8.53
C GLU A 138 -1.13 2.04 -7.04
N VAL A 139 -0.63 1.18 -6.16
CA VAL A 139 -0.69 1.42 -4.71
C VAL A 139 0.31 2.47 -4.22
N TYR A 140 1.52 2.48 -4.76
CA TYR A 140 2.57 3.39 -4.29
C TYR A 140 2.57 4.72 -5.06
N LEU A 141 3.23 5.74 -4.49
CA LEU A 141 3.43 7.05 -5.13
C LEU A 141 2.14 7.85 -5.41
N ASN A 142 1.03 7.49 -4.78
CA ASN A 142 -0.28 8.12 -4.94
C ASN A 142 -1.00 8.27 -3.59
N ALA A 143 -1.56 9.45 -3.32
CA ALA A 143 -2.28 9.72 -2.09
C ALA A 143 -3.60 8.94 -1.97
N THR A 144 -4.35 8.68 -3.03
CA THR A 144 -5.65 7.98 -2.90
C THR A 144 -5.52 6.50 -2.49
N ASN A 145 -4.32 5.96 -2.61
CA ASN A 145 -4.00 4.57 -2.32
C ASN A 145 -3.12 4.37 -1.07
N VAL A 146 -2.76 5.42 -0.32
CA VAL A 146 -2.01 5.21 0.95
C VAL A 146 -2.78 4.37 1.96
N GLN A 147 -4.11 4.26 1.86
CA GLN A 147 -4.91 3.35 2.69
C GLN A 147 -4.43 1.89 2.63
N TRP A 148 -3.95 1.41 1.48
CA TRP A 148 -3.41 0.05 1.33
C TRP A 148 -2.07 -0.09 2.07
N THR A 149 -1.21 0.92 1.96
CA THR A 149 0.06 0.96 2.71
C THR A 149 -0.19 1.10 4.21
N CYS A 150 -1.18 1.88 4.64
CA CYS A 150 -1.62 1.99 6.03
C CYS A 150 -2.10 0.63 6.59
N SER A 151 -2.76 -0.19 5.78
CA SER A 151 -3.17 -1.54 6.21
C SER A 151 -1.97 -2.44 6.53
N LEU A 152 -0.90 -2.31 5.74
CA LEU A 152 0.37 -2.99 6.01
C LEU A 152 1.03 -2.44 7.27
N VAL A 153 1.06 -1.13 7.46
CA VAL A 153 1.57 -0.52 8.70
C VAL A 153 0.78 -1.04 9.91
N ALA A 154 -0.55 -1.08 9.85
CA ALA A 154 -1.39 -1.63 10.89
C ALA A 154 -1.06 -3.11 11.17
N LEU A 155 -0.92 -3.94 10.13
CA LEU A 155 -0.48 -5.33 10.28
C LEU A 155 0.88 -5.40 10.99
N LEU A 156 1.87 -4.62 10.57
CA LEU A 156 3.21 -4.61 11.18
C LEU A 156 3.19 -4.15 12.64
N ILE A 157 2.33 -3.19 13.01
CA ILE A 157 2.07 -2.83 14.42
C ILE A 157 1.53 -4.03 15.20
N CYS A 158 0.56 -4.75 14.63
CA CYS A 158 -0.01 -5.95 15.25
C CYS A 158 1.07 -7.04 15.46
N LEU A 159 1.98 -7.19 14.49
CA LEU A 159 3.07 -8.17 14.52
C LEU A 159 4.31 -7.69 15.30
N SER A 160 4.38 -6.44 15.72
CA SER A 160 5.51 -5.90 16.46
C SER A 160 5.72 -6.56 17.82
N GLU A 161 6.92 -6.41 18.37
CA GLU A 161 7.24 -6.73 19.76
C GLU A 161 6.32 -5.98 20.74
N GLN A 162 5.96 -6.62 21.85
CA GLN A 162 5.24 -5.96 22.92
C GLN A 162 6.13 -4.91 23.59
N VAL A 163 5.52 -3.81 23.98
CA VAL A 163 6.17 -2.75 24.73
C VAL A 163 5.29 -2.35 25.92
N PRO A 164 5.85 -1.76 26.98
CA PRO A 164 5.04 -1.21 28.07
C PRO A 164 4.02 -0.21 27.52
N ALA A 165 2.76 -0.31 27.94
CA ALA A 165 1.66 0.48 27.37
C ALA A 165 1.84 2.00 27.55
N GLY A 166 2.54 2.43 28.60
CA GLY A 166 2.87 3.84 28.84
C GLY A 166 4.16 4.33 28.18
N SER A 167 4.86 3.49 27.42
CA SER A 167 6.10 3.91 26.75
C SER A 167 5.82 4.84 25.58
N VAL A 168 6.77 5.74 25.27
CA VAL A 168 6.67 6.62 24.08
C VAL A 168 6.45 5.80 22.80
N THR A 169 7.13 4.66 22.67
CA THR A 169 6.93 3.72 21.54
C THR A 169 5.50 3.21 21.45
N ALA A 170 4.85 2.91 22.59
CA ALA A 170 3.46 2.49 22.59
C ALA A 170 2.53 3.61 22.13
N VAL A 171 2.70 4.82 22.67
CA VAL A 171 1.91 6.01 22.28
C VAL A 171 2.03 6.30 20.79
N LEU A 172 3.25 6.27 20.25
CA LEU A 172 3.47 6.47 18.81
C LEU A 172 2.78 5.39 17.98
N ARG A 173 2.80 4.12 18.41
CA ARG A 173 2.09 3.03 17.71
C ARG A 173 0.58 3.15 17.82
N PHE A 174 0.05 3.64 18.94
CA PHE A 174 -1.39 3.92 19.09
C PHE A 174 -1.83 5.04 18.15
N GLY A 175 -1.09 6.15 18.11
CA GLY A 175 -1.35 7.26 17.20
C GLY A 175 -1.27 6.82 15.73
N LEU A 176 -0.21 6.09 15.35
CA LEU A 176 -0.05 5.58 13.99
C LEU A 176 -1.17 4.60 13.61
N LEU A 177 -1.58 3.72 14.51
CA LEU A 177 -2.70 2.80 14.26
C LEU A 177 -4.02 3.55 14.11
N ALA A 178 -4.27 4.59 14.92
CA ALA A 178 -5.45 5.43 14.78
C ALA A 178 -5.48 6.12 13.41
N VAL A 179 -4.35 6.69 12.97
CA VAL A 179 -4.23 7.27 11.62
C VAL A 179 -4.48 6.21 10.55
N CYS A 180 -3.89 5.02 10.66
CA CYS A 180 -4.09 3.95 9.69
C CYS A 180 -5.57 3.50 9.60
N GLY A 181 -6.25 3.35 10.74
CA GLY A 181 -7.68 3.00 10.78
C GLY A 181 -8.59 4.10 10.21
N LEU A 182 -8.26 5.37 10.47
CA LEU A 182 -8.99 6.52 9.92
C LEU A 182 -8.62 6.86 8.47
N THR A 183 -7.60 6.21 7.90
CA THR A 183 -7.18 6.40 6.50
C THR A 183 -7.87 5.45 5.54
N GLY A 184 -8.51 4.39 6.03
CA GLY A 184 -9.43 3.62 5.21
C GLY A 184 -9.83 2.29 5.82
N LEU A 185 -10.88 1.72 5.21
CA LEU A 185 -11.41 0.40 5.54
C LEU A 185 -10.36 -0.73 5.57
N PRO A 186 -9.33 -0.78 4.69
CA PRO A 186 -8.38 -1.89 4.67
C PRO A 186 -7.67 -2.14 6.01
N SER A 187 -7.33 -1.08 6.77
CA SER A 187 -6.74 -1.22 8.09
C SER A 187 -7.75 -1.74 9.12
N CYS A 188 -8.98 -1.23 9.08
CA CYS A 188 -10.08 -1.58 9.99
C CYS A 188 -10.50 -3.05 9.88
N ILE A 189 -10.39 -3.63 8.69
CA ILE A 189 -10.64 -5.05 8.44
C ILE A 189 -9.71 -5.93 9.29
N LEU A 190 -8.53 -5.46 9.70
CA LEU A 190 -7.63 -6.22 10.56
C LEU A 190 -8.04 -6.28 12.03
N ALA A 191 -9.13 -5.64 12.47
CA ALA A 191 -9.56 -5.65 13.86
C ALA A 191 -9.67 -7.08 14.49
N PRO A 192 -10.18 -8.12 13.80
CA PRO A 192 -10.17 -9.48 14.32
C PRO A 192 -8.75 -10.05 14.53
N VAL A 193 -7.79 -9.68 13.68
CA VAL A 193 -6.38 -10.08 13.81
C VAL A 193 -5.75 -9.45 15.06
N PHE A 194 -6.06 -8.17 15.34
CA PHE A 194 -5.65 -7.51 16.57
C PHE A 194 -6.28 -8.17 17.80
N LEU A 195 -7.57 -8.51 17.76
CA LEU A 195 -8.27 -9.19 18.85
C LEU A 195 -7.65 -10.57 19.13
N ALA A 196 -7.47 -11.40 18.11
CA ALA A 196 -6.80 -12.69 18.23
C ALA A 196 -5.38 -12.53 18.81
N GLY A 197 -4.64 -11.52 18.35
CA GLY A 197 -3.33 -11.16 18.86
C GLY A 197 -3.33 -10.74 20.33
N ALA A 198 -4.34 -10.00 20.78
CA ALA A 198 -4.49 -9.57 22.17
C ALA A 198 -4.90 -10.73 23.09
N LEU A 199 -5.84 -11.57 22.65
CA LEU A 199 -6.26 -12.77 23.37
C LEU A 199 -5.10 -13.74 23.60
N ARG A 200 -4.25 -13.92 22.58
CA ARG A 200 -3.05 -14.77 22.69
C ARG A 200 -1.99 -14.19 23.60
N ARG A 201 -1.75 -12.87 23.52
CA ARG A 201 -0.67 -12.18 24.25
C ARG A 201 -1.02 -11.79 25.68
N ARG A 202 -2.32 -11.65 25.99
CA ARG A 202 -2.86 -11.25 27.30
C ARG A 202 -2.17 -10.02 27.92
N SER A 203 -1.90 -9.03 27.09
CA SER A 203 -1.17 -7.81 27.48
C SER A 203 -2.06 -6.57 27.39
N ALA A 204 -1.91 -5.63 28.33
CA ALA A 204 -2.60 -4.34 28.27
C ALA A 204 -2.31 -3.59 26.97
N TYR A 205 -1.06 -3.58 26.50
CA TYR A 205 -0.66 -3.00 25.21
C TYR A 205 -1.50 -3.55 24.04
N GLY A 206 -1.66 -4.88 23.96
CA GLY A 206 -2.48 -5.52 22.94
C GLY A 206 -3.95 -5.13 23.01
N TRP A 207 -4.52 -5.02 24.20
CA TRP A 207 -5.91 -4.57 24.38
C TRP A 207 -6.12 -3.10 24.01
N VAL A 208 -5.14 -2.22 24.29
CA VAL A 208 -5.21 -0.82 23.83
C VAL A 208 -5.16 -0.75 22.30
N LEU A 209 -4.33 -1.56 21.63
CA LEU A 209 -4.35 -1.63 20.16
C LEU A 209 -5.72 -2.07 19.61
N VAL A 210 -6.35 -3.07 20.25
CA VAL A 210 -7.72 -3.51 19.90
C VAL A 210 -8.71 -2.37 20.07
N ALA A 211 -8.66 -1.64 21.19
CA ALA A 211 -9.56 -0.51 21.43
C ALA A 211 -9.38 0.60 20.37
N VAL A 212 -8.13 0.93 20.02
CA VAL A 212 -7.83 1.95 18.99
C VAL A 212 -8.38 1.54 17.63
N ILE A 213 -8.09 0.32 17.16
CA ILE A 213 -8.58 -0.11 15.84
C ILE A 213 -10.10 -0.30 15.84
N ALA A 214 -10.69 -0.79 16.93
CA ALA A 214 -12.14 -0.92 17.05
C ALA A 214 -12.84 0.45 16.99
N ALA A 215 -12.30 1.46 17.68
CA ALA A 215 -12.82 2.83 17.62
C ALA A 215 -12.77 3.38 16.18
N ALA A 216 -11.64 3.23 15.49
CA ALA A 216 -11.52 3.62 14.08
C ALA A 216 -12.49 2.84 13.17
N SER A 217 -12.64 1.53 13.39
CA SER A 217 -13.60 0.70 12.65
C SER A 217 -15.05 1.14 12.86
N CYS A 218 -15.43 1.54 14.08
CA CYS A 218 -16.75 2.08 14.35
C CYS A 218 -16.99 3.40 13.60
N VAL A 219 -15.99 4.29 13.55
CA VAL A 219 -16.07 5.54 12.77
C VAL A 219 -16.25 5.22 11.28
N GLN A 220 -15.40 4.37 10.71
CA GLN A 220 -15.49 3.99 9.30
C GLN A 220 -16.82 3.30 8.97
N LEU A 221 -17.30 2.39 9.83
CA LEU A 221 -18.60 1.74 9.66
C LEU A 221 -19.74 2.78 9.68
N GLY A 222 -19.70 3.72 10.62
CA GLY A 222 -20.68 4.81 10.67
C GLY A 222 -20.70 5.62 9.38
N ILE A 223 -19.53 5.90 8.80
CA ILE A 223 -19.39 6.64 7.53
C ILE A 223 -19.94 5.81 6.36
N VAL A 224 -19.60 4.53 6.25
CA VAL A 224 -20.15 3.63 5.23
C VAL A 224 -21.68 3.56 5.32
N LEU A 225 -22.24 3.45 6.54
CA LEU A 225 -23.69 3.41 6.74
C LEU A 225 -24.37 4.73 6.38
N ALA A 226 -23.74 5.87 6.70
CA ALA A 226 -24.25 7.19 6.36
C ALA A 226 -24.26 7.46 4.84
N HIS A 227 -23.31 6.86 4.10
CA HIS A 227 -23.14 7.06 2.65
C HIS A 227 -23.54 5.82 1.83
N ARG A 228 -24.35 4.91 2.40
CA ARG A 228 -24.76 3.64 1.77
C ARG A 228 -25.48 3.76 0.43
N GLY A 229 -26.02 4.95 0.14
CA GLY A 229 -26.74 5.24 -1.12
C GLY A 229 -25.83 5.75 -2.24
N GLU A 230 -24.57 6.09 -1.94
CA GLU A 230 -23.66 6.69 -2.92
C GLU A 230 -22.93 5.64 -3.75
N ILE A 231 -22.66 4.47 -3.17
CA ILE A 231 -21.91 3.38 -3.82
C ILE A 231 -22.59 2.05 -3.59
N ALA A 232 -22.83 1.35 -4.68
CA ALA A 232 -23.21 -0.05 -4.65
C ALA A 232 -21.98 -0.89 -4.27
N ARG A 233 -21.98 -1.43 -3.04
CA ARG A 233 -21.01 -2.44 -2.61
C ARG A 233 -21.67 -3.82 -2.72
N PRO A 234 -21.16 -4.73 -3.54
CA PRO A 234 -21.76 -6.05 -3.66
C PRO A 234 -21.45 -6.90 -2.43
N PHE A 235 -22.41 -7.00 -1.50
CA PHE A 235 -22.31 -7.88 -0.32
C PHE A 235 -22.67 -9.34 -0.63
N ASN A 236 -22.14 -9.90 -1.73
CA ASN A 236 -22.45 -11.26 -2.16
C ASN A 236 -21.20 -12.14 -2.20
N LEU A 237 -21.11 -13.08 -1.26
CA LEU A 237 -20.14 -14.17 -1.34
C LEU A 237 -20.57 -15.14 -2.43
N THR A 238 -19.81 -15.17 -3.52
CA THR A 238 -20.02 -16.05 -4.67
C THR A 238 -18.79 -16.91 -4.91
N TRP A 239 -18.91 -17.94 -5.74
CA TRP A 239 -17.75 -18.73 -6.15
C TRP A 239 -16.70 -17.85 -6.87
N MET A 240 -17.11 -16.73 -7.50
CA MET A 240 -16.20 -15.75 -8.11
C MET A 240 -15.39 -15.00 -7.06
N THR A 241 -15.98 -14.66 -5.91
CA THR A 241 -15.23 -14.03 -4.80
C THR A 241 -14.12 -14.94 -4.29
N THR A 242 -14.40 -16.24 -4.09
CA THR A 242 -13.36 -17.20 -3.71
C THR A 242 -12.30 -17.41 -4.80
N ALA A 243 -12.68 -17.27 -6.07
CA ALA A 243 -11.73 -17.32 -7.18
C ALA A 243 -10.84 -16.09 -7.21
N ALA A 244 -11.37 -14.88 -6.98
CA ALA A 244 -10.61 -13.63 -6.91
C ALA A 244 -9.56 -13.69 -5.80
N LEU A 245 -9.96 -14.17 -4.61
CA LEU A 245 -9.03 -14.42 -3.51
C LEU A 245 -7.88 -15.33 -3.93
N SER A 246 -8.16 -16.50 -4.49
CA SER A 246 -7.09 -17.42 -4.87
C SER A 246 -6.24 -16.87 -6.00
N LEU A 247 -6.87 -16.24 -6.99
CA LEU A 247 -6.22 -15.61 -8.11
C LEU A 247 -5.21 -14.56 -7.65
N HIS A 248 -5.59 -13.66 -6.75
CA HIS A 248 -4.73 -12.55 -6.35
C HIS A 248 -3.88 -12.81 -5.12
N ALA A 249 -4.39 -13.49 -4.09
CA ALA A 249 -3.63 -13.77 -2.88
C ALA A 249 -2.64 -14.91 -3.09
N ALA A 250 -3.00 -15.93 -3.90
CA ALA A 250 -2.16 -17.11 -4.08
C ALA A 250 -1.35 -17.06 -5.38
N PHE A 251 -1.92 -16.64 -6.51
CA PHE A 251 -1.21 -16.65 -7.80
C PHE A 251 -0.64 -15.29 -8.21
N GLY A 252 -1.32 -14.20 -7.87
CA GLY A 252 -0.94 -12.82 -8.21
C GLY A 252 0.50 -12.44 -7.88
N PRO A 253 1.11 -12.90 -6.76
CA PRO A 253 2.52 -12.64 -6.51
C PRO A 253 3.47 -13.30 -7.53
N PHE A 254 3.09 -14.46 -8.07
CA PHE A 254 3.95 -15.32 -8.90
C PHE A 254 3.72 -15.16 -10.40
N LEU A 255 2.56 -14.64 -10.81
CA LEU A 255 2.16 -14.52 -12.20
C LEU A 255 2.15 -13.06 -12.66
N PRO A 256 2.45 -12.78 -13.94
CA PRO A 256 2.20 -11.45 -14.50
C PRO A 256 0.72 -11.09 -14.44
N ALA A 257 0.38 -9.81 -14.29
CA ALA A 257 -0.98 -9.29 -14.26
C ALA A 257 -1.80 -9.72 -15.49
N VAL A 258 -1.18 -9.79 -16.68
CA VAL A 258 -1.85 -10.27 -17.90
C VAL A 258 -2.18 -11.76 -17.87
N SER A 259 -1.35 -12.57 -17.17
CA SER A 259 -1.65 -13.99 -16.96
C SER A 259 -2.75 -14.15 -15.91
N VAL A 260 -2.76 -13.28 -14.90
CA VAL A 260 -3.85 -13.18 -13.93
C VAL A 260 -5.16 -12.82 -14.62
N ASP A 261 -5.17 -11.84 -15.53
CA ASP A 261 -6.35 -11.49 -16.35
C ASP A 261 -6.81 -12.70 -17.18
N GLY A 262 -5.89 -13.39 -17.86
CA GLY A 262 -6.21 -14.57 -18.67
C GLY A 262 -6.85 -15.71 -17.85
N LEU A 263 -6.33 -15.96 -16.65
CA LEU A 263 -6.95 -16.89 -15.70
C LEU A 263 -8.32 -16.36 -15.25
N GLY A 264 -8.45 -15.08 -14.95
CA GLY A 264 -9.70 -14.46 -14.51
C GLY A 264 -10.84 -14.64 -15.52
N VAL A 265 -10.56 -14.50 -16.81
CA VAL A 265 -11.54 -14.72 -17.90
C VAL A 265 -12.08 -16.15 -17.90
N SER A 266 -11.24 -17.15 -17.59
CA SER A 266 -11.64 -18.56 -17.55
C SER A 266 -12.52 -18.93 -16.35
N MET A 267 -12.60 -18.04 -15.35
CA MET A 267 -13.42 -18.20 -14.14
C MET A 267 -14.86 -17.72 -14.35
N GLY A 268 -15.41 -17.81 -15.56
CA GLY A 268 -16.87 -17.69 -15.77
C GLY A 268 -17.64 -18.96 -15.37
N ASP A 269 -16.92 -20.08 -15.25
CA ASP A 269 -17.47 -21.39 -14.90
C ASP A 269 -17.23 -21.71 -13.40
N PRO A 270 -18.27 -22.06 -12.63
CA PRO A 270 -18.16 -22.46 -11.23
C PRO A 270 -17.16 -23.60 -10.96
N ILE A 271 -16.99 -24.54 -11.91
CA ILE A 271 -16.06 -25.67 -11.76
C ILE A 271 -14.62 -25.17 -11.80
N HIS A 272 -14.26 -24.37 -12.81
CA HIS A 272 -12.91 -23.80 -12.92
C HIS A 272 -12.57 -22.91 -11.71
N ALA A 273 -13.53 -22.10 -11.26
CA ALA A 273 -13.36 -21.28 -10.07
C ALA A 273 -13.12 -22.09 -8.80
N SER A 274 -13.86 -23.17 -8.60
CA SER A 274 -13.67 -24.05 -7.44
C SER A 274 -12.31 -24.76 -7.49
N GLN A 275 -11.86 -25.17 -8.68
CA GLN A 275 -10.53 -25.75 -8.89
C GLN A 275 -9.43 -24.73 -8.58
N LEU A 276 -9.55 -23.50 -9.08
CA LEU A 276 -8.59 -22.42 -8.77
C LEU A 276 -8.58 -22.09 -7.28
N ALA A 277 -9.76 -22.06 -6.63
CA ALA A 277 -9.88 -21.85 -5.20
C ALA A 277 -9.08 -22.88 -4.40
N MET A 278 -9.27 -24.17 -4.72
CA MET A 278 -8.54 -25.28 -4.10
C MET A 278 -7.03 -25.19 -4.34
N GLN A 279 -6.60 -24.91 -5.58
CA GLN A 279 -5.17 -24.77 -5.90
C GLN A 279 -4.54 -23.56 -5.17
N GLY A 280 -5.26 -22.44 -5.07
CA GLY A 280 -4.81 -21.27 -4.30
C GLY A 280 -4.65 -21.58 -2.82
N GLY A 281 -5.58 -22.35 -2.24
CA GLY A 281 -5.45 -22.85 -0.87
C GLY A 281 -4.21 -23.71 -0.65
N LEU A 282 -3.89 -24.60 -1.61
CA LEU A 282 -2.67 -25.42 -1.58
C LEU A 282 -1.41 -24.56 -1.68
N VAL A 283 -1.40 -23.53 -2.54
CA VAL A 283 -0.27 -22.60 -2.66
C VAL A 283 -0.06 -21.83 -1.36
N LEU A 284 -1.11 -21.29 -0.75
CA LEU A 284 -1.01 -20.59 0.54
C LEU A 284 -0.54 -21.52 1.66
N ALA A 285 -0.99 -22.77 1.67
CA ALA A 285 -0.52 -23.78 2.61
C ALA A 285 0.98 -24.09 2.43
N LEU A 286 1.45 -24.23 1.19
CA LEU A 286 2.86 -24.42 0.87
C LEU A 286 3.72 -23.23 1.31
N VAL A 287 3.29 -22.01 1.01
CA VAL A 287 3.95 -20.77 1.46
C VAL A 287 4.01 -20.72 2.99
N GLY A 288 2.93 -21.12 3.66
CA GLY A 288 2.88 -21.27 5.12
C GLY A 288 3.90 -22.28 5.65
N LEU A 289 3.93 -23.47 5.06
CA LEU A 289 4.84 -24.55 5.46
C LEU A 289 6.31 -24.10 5.33
N VAL A 290 6.63 -23.39 4.26
CA VAL A 290 7.98 -22.83 4.02
C VAL A 290 8.41 -21.85 5.11
N ALA A 291 7.48 -21.02 5.59
CA ALA A 291 7.73 -20.01 6.63
C ALA A 291 7.66 -20.57 8.07
N TRP A 292 7.04 -21.74 8.25
CA TRP A 292 6.62 -22.30 9.54
C TRP A 292 7.73 -22.35 10.58
N GLU A 293 8.88 -22.94 10.20
CA GLU A 293 10.02 -23.10 11.10
C GLU A 293 10.71 -21.77 11.44
N SER A 294 10.62 -20.78 10.57
CA SER A 294 11.32 -19.49 10.74
C SER A 294 10.50 -18.50 11.56
N LEU A 295 9.18 -18.49 11.38
CA LEU A 295 8.26 -17.56 12.05
C LEU A 295 7.53 -18.18 13.25
N GLY A 296 7.48 -19.50 13.31
CA GLY A 296 6.64 -20.26 14.21
C GLY A 296 5.17 -20.33 13.76
N PRO A 297 4.40 -21.29 14.31
CA PRO A 297 3.02 -21.57 13.91
C PRO A 297 2.09 -20.36 14.05
N GLY A 298 2.13 -19.68 15.20
CA GLY A 298 1.18 -18.62 15.50
C GLY A 298 1.33 -17.38 14.60
N LEU A 299 2.56 -17.02 14.21
CA LEU A 299 2.77 -15.91 13.29
C LEU A 299 2.43 -16.30 11.86
N THR A 300 2.84 -17.50 11.44
CA THR A 300 2.56 -18.03 10.10
C THR A 300 1.06 -18.10 9.85
N LEU A 301 0.31 -18.72 10.75
CA LEU A 301 -1.16 -18.78 10.69
C LEU A 301 -1.80 -17.39 10.78
N GLY A 302 -1.24 -16.48 11.58
CA GLY A 302 -1.71 -15.10 11.67
C GLY A 302 -1.58 -14.33 10.35
N LEU A 303 -0.45 -14.50 9.63
CA LEU A 303 -0.22 -13.89 8.32
C LEU A 303 -1.12 -14.47 7.23
N ILE A 304 -1.29 -15.80 7.20
CA ILE A 304 -2.21 -16.48 6.27
C ILE A 304 -3.65 -16.05 6.56
N GLY A 305 -4.05 -16.08 7.83
CA GLY A 305 -5.37 -15.65 8.26
C GLY A 305 -5.64 -14.18 7.90
N ALA A 306 -4.67 -13.29 8.09
CA ALA A 306 -4.77 -11.89 7.67
C ALA A 306 -4.88 -11.75 6.15
N ALA A 307 -4.10 -12.51 5.37
CA ALA A 307 -4.17 -12.49 3.91
C ALA A 307 -5.55 -12.93 3.40
N VAL A 308 -6.05 -14.07 3.90
CA VAL A 308 -7.36 -14.62 3.51
C VAL A 308 -8.48 -13.68 3.95
N TRP A 309 -8.47 -13.26 5.21
CA TRP A 309 -9.51 -12.39 5.77
C TRP A 309 -9.56 -11.03 5.07
N ALA A 310 -8.41 -10.37 4.89
CA ALA A 310 -8.36 -9.08 4.22
C ALA A 310 -8.85 -9.18 2.77
N SER A 311 -8.47 -10.25 2.06
CA SER A 311 -8.93 -10.49 0.68
C SER A 311 -10.46 -10.60 0.62
N LEU A 312 -11.04 -11.50 1.42
CA LEU A 312 -12.49 -11.72 1.45
C LEU A 312 -13.28 -10.44 1.76
N VAL A 313 -12.84 -9.66 2.75
CA VAL A 313 -13.59 -8.47 3.17
C VAL A 313 -13.35 -7.29 2.22
N ASN A 314 -12.16 -7.15 1.64
CA ASN A 314 -11.89 -6.11 0.64
C ASN A 314 -12.71 -6.31 -0.63
N GLU A 315 -12.98 -7.54 -1.04
CA GLU A 315 -13.86 -7.83 -2.19
C GLU A 315 -15.28 -7.31 -1.95
N VAL A 316 -15.83 -7.56 -0.76
CA VAL A 316 -17.14 -7.06 -0.34
C VAL A 316 -17.14 -5.52 -0.27
N GLY A 317 -16.01 -4.93 0.11
CA GLY A 317 -15.81 -3.50 0.19
C GLY A 317 -15.37 -2.83 -1.11
N ALA A 318 -15.21 -3.57 -2.21
CA ALA A 318 -14.64 -3.02 -3.43
C ALA A 318 -15.58 -2.02 -4.12
N LEU A 319 -14.99 -1.03 -4.80
CA LEU A 319 -15.73 -0.09 -5.65
C LEU A 319 -15.97 -0.65 -7.06
N ASP A 320 -15.29 -1.74 -7.41
CA ASP A 320 -15.36 -2.35 -8.74
C ASP A 320 -16.39 -3.49 -8.77
N THR A 321 -16.78 -3.87 -9.99
CA THR A 321 -17.54 -5.08 -10.24
C THR A 321 -16.71 -6.32 -9.91
N ILE A 322 -17.38 -7.46 -9.66
CA ILE A 322 -16.69 -8.75 -9.47
C ILE A 322 -15.79 -9.08 -10.68
N ALA A 323 -16.20 -8.71 -11.91
CA ALA A 323 -15.37 -8.88 -13.10
C ALA A 323 -14.08 -8.03 -13.03
N GLY A 324 -14.17 -6.79 -12.56
CA GLY A 324 -13.00 -5.93 -12.35
C GLY A 324 -12.08 -6.44 -11.23
N LEU A 325 -12.64 -7.06 -10.18
CA LEU A 325 -11.88 -7.73 -9.13
C LEU A 325 -11.11 -8.96 -9.60
N MET A 326 -11.49 -9.56 -10.72
CA MET A 326 -10.75 -10.66 -11.35
C MET A 326 -9.62 -10.17 -12.27
N SER A 327 -9.53 -8.85 -12.51
CA SER A 327 -8.46 -8.29 -13.32
C SER A 327 -7.16 -8.19 -12.53
N GLY A 328 -6.09 -8.75 -13.08
CA GLY A 328 -4.71 -8.59 -12.61
C GLY A 328 -4.30 -7.13 -12.46
N VAL A 329 -4.82 -6.26 -13.33
CA VAL A 329 -4.53 -4.83 -13.35
C VAL A 329 -5.44 -4.05 -12.41
N GLY A 330 -6.76 -4.18 -12.55
CA GLY A 330 -7.72 -3.35 -11.80
C GLY A 330 -7.99 -3.85 -10.36
N GLY A 331 -8.05 -5.16 -10.18
CA GLY A 331 -8.37 -5.80 -8.89
C GLY A 331 -7.18 -5.87 -7.93
N GLY A 332 -5.94 -5.84 -8.44
CA GLY A 332 -4.73 -6.14 -7.67
C GLY A 332 -4.56 -5.32 -6.38
N ARG A 333 -4.97 -4.04 -6.38
CA ARG A 333 -4.88 -3.16 -5.20
C ARG A 333 -5.67 -3.67 -3.99
N TYR A 334 -6.82 -4.31 -4.19
CA TYR A 334 -7.66 -4.84 -3.11
C TYR A 334 -7.01 -6.02 -2.38
N PHE A 335 -6.07 -6.70 -3.05
CA PHE A 335 -5.32 -7.85 -2.55
C PHE A 335 -3.88 -7.52 -2.17
N PHE A 336 -3.51 -6.23 -2.21
CA PHE A 336 -2.15 -5.77 -1.92
C PHE A 336 -1.63 -6.27 -0.57
N LEU A 337 -2.45 -6.21 0.48
CA LEU A 337 -2.06 -6.69 1.81
C LEU A 337 -1.79 -8.20 1.83
N ALA A 338 -2.59 -8.99 1.11
CA ALA A 338 -2.39 -10.42 0.98
C ALA A 338 -1.07 -10.73 0.26
N GLY A 339 -0.78 -10.01 -0.83
CA GLY A 339 0.51 -10.08 -1.52
C GLY A 339 1.69 -9.73 -0.61
N CYS A 340 1.54 -8.73 0.26
CA CYS A 340 2.55 -8.39 1.27
C CYS A 340 2.74 -9.51 2.30
N CYS A 341 1.67 -10.14 2.78
CA CYS A 341 1.75 -11.30 3.68
C CYS A 341 2.51 -12.46 3.03
N VAL A 342 2.22 -12.78 1.76
CA VAL A 342 2.93 -13.83 1.01
C VAL A 342 4.41 -13.48 0.84
N ALA A 343 4.74 -12.23 0.50
CA ALA A 343 6.12 -11.77 0.42
C ALA A 343 6.87 -11.94 1.76
N ILE A 344 6.23 -11.60 2.89
CA ILE A 344 6.80 -11.78 4.23
C ILE A 344 7.05 -13.27 4.53
N LEU A 345 6.07 -14.13 4.25
CA LEU A 345 6.16 -15.58 4.49
C LEU A 345 7.29 -16.20 3.67
N LEU A 346 7.34 -15.94 2.36
CA LEU A 346 8.38 -16.46 1.48
C LEU A 346 9.77 -15.96 1.85
N ALA A 347 9.90 -14.67 2.15
CA ALA A 347 11.17 -14.12 2.59
C ALA A 347 11.64 -14.79 3.88
N ALA A 348 10.74 -15.02 4.84
CA ALA A 348 11.07 -15.74 6.07
C ALA A 348 11.52 -17.18 5.81
N GLY A 349 10.94 -17.84 4.80
CA GLY A 349 11.37 -19.15 4.31
C GLY A 349 12.83 -19.24 3.92
N LEU A 350 13.45 -18.12 3.48
CA LEU A 350 14.90 -18.06 3.19
C LEU A 350 15.78 -18.31 4.43
N ALA A 351 15.24 -18.07 5.62
CA ALA A 351 15.90 -18.35 6.90
C ALA A 351 15.58 -19.75 7.45
N SER A 352 14.83 -20.58 6.73
CA SER A 352 14.42 -21.89 7.22
C SER A 352 15.64 -22.77 7.53
N PRO A 353 15.65 -23.48 8.68
CA PRO A 353 16.67 -24.47 8.99
C PRO A 353 16.59 -25.69 8.06
N VAL A 354 15.41 -25.95 7.48
CA VAL A 354 15.19 -27.08 6.56
C VAL A 354 15.64 -26.69 5.15
N ARG A 355 16.71 -27.34 4.66
CA ARG A 355 17.32 -27.03 3.35
C ARG A 355 16.32 -27.04 2.20
N ALA A 356 15.42 -28.02 2.17
CA ALA A 356 14.40 -28.13 1.13
C ALA A 356 13.43 -26.92 1.14
N MET A 357 12.94 -26.54 2.31
CA MET A 357 12.04 -25.38 2.46
C MET A 357 12.73 -24.07 2.07
N ARG A 358 14.00 -23.91 2.45
CA ARG A 358 14.81 -22.76 2.03
C ARG A 358 15.03 -22.71 0.52
N ALA A 359 15.27 -23.86 -0.12
CA ALA A 359 15.42 -23.95 -1.57
C ALA A 359 14.11 -23.59 -2.28
N ILE A 360 12.98 -24.13 -1.82
CA ILE A 360 11.64 -23.79 -2.34
C ILE A 360 11.39 -22.29 -2.19
N ALA A 361 11.63 -21.72 -1.00
CA ALA A 361 11.53 -20.28 -0.76
C ALA A 361 12.40 -19.49 -1.74
N GLY A 362 13.66 -19.88 -1.92
CA GLY A 362 14.59 -19.23 -2.83
C GLY A 362 14.11 -19.22 -4.27
N VAL A 363 13.60 -20.36 -4.77
CA VAL A 363 13.02 -20.47 -6.12
C VAL A 363 11.77 -19.60 -6.26
N MET A 364 10.88 -19.62 -5.28
CA MET A 364 9.65 -18.82 -5.30
C MET A 364 9.94 -17.31 -5.24
N VAL A 365 10.88 -16.87 -4.38
CA VAL A 365 11.34 -15.49 -4.33
C VAL A 365 11.97 -15.08 -5.66
N ALA A 366 12.83 -15.90 -6.24
CA ALA A 366 13.43 -15.64 -7.54
C ALA A 366 12.36 -15.51 -8.64
N LEU A 367 11.33 -16.37 -8.63
CA LEU A 367 10.21 -16.30 -9.57
C LEU A 367 9.46 -14.96 -9.46
N ILE A 368 9.11 -14.52 -8.24
CA ILE A 368 8.44 -13.23 -8.01
C ILE A 368 9.29 -12.07 -8.54
N LEU A 369 10.59 -12.05 -8.20
CA LEU A 369 11.50 -10.98 -8.63
C LEU A 369 11.69 -10.98 -10.16
N CYS A 370 11.90 -12.15 -10.77
CA CYS A 370 12.00 -12.28 -12.22
C CYS A 370 10.71 -11.82 -12.91
N ASN A 371 9.55 -12.22 -12.38
CA ASN A 371 8.26 -11.79 -12.90
C ASN A 371 8.12 -10.27 -12.84
N GLY A 372 8.36 -9.64 -11.69
CA GLY A 372 8.27 -8.18 -11.57
C GLY A 372 9.28 -7.43 -12.45
N VAL A 373 10.45 -8.00 -12.71
CA VAL A 373 11.41 -7.45 -13.68
C VAL A 373 10.90 -7.56 -15.12
N LEU A 374 10.33 -8.71 -15.49
CA LEU A 374 9.72 -8.91 -16.81
C LEU A 374 8.54 -7.97 -17.01
N GLU A 375 7.69 -7.79 -16.00
CA GLU A 375 6.57 -6.85 -16.08
C GLU A 375 7.03 -5.42 -16.28
N ALA A 376 8.03 -4.97 -15.52
CA ALA A 376 8.57 -3.63 -15.65
C ALA A 376 9.15 -3.32 -17.04
N ARG A 377 9.64 -4.34 -17.76
CA ARG A 377 10.28 -4.17 -19.08
C ARG A 377 9.33 -4.39 -20.24
N GLU A 378 8.57 -5.47 -20.20
CA GLU A 378 7.88 -6.00 -21.37
C GLU A 378 6.37 -5.78 -21.31
N ALA A 379 5.79 -5.58 -20.12
CA ALA A 379 4.35 -5.59 -19.99
C ALA A 379 3.76 -4.23 -20.39
N GLY A 380 3.03 -4.22 -21.52
CA GLY A 380 2.39 -3.03 -22.06
C GLY A 380 1.39 -2.36 -21.10
N TRP A 381 0.76 -3.13 -20.20
CA TRP A 381 -0.18 -2.60 -19.21
C TRP A 381 0.49 -1.61 -18.24
N THR A 382 1.75 -1.85 -17.86
CA THR A 382 2.46 -0.95 -16.92
C THR A 382 2.59 0.46 -17.47
N ARG A 383 2.59 0.63 -18.80
CA ARG A 383 2.64 1.95 -19.45
C ARG A 383 1.48 2.84 -19.02
N MET A 384 0.30 2.28 -18.74
CA MET A 384 -0.83 3.07 -18.22
C MET A 384 -0.49 3.75 -16.89
N PHE A 385 0.32 3.09 -16.06
CA PHE A 385 0.80 3.55 -14.76
C PHE A 385 2.24 4.07 -14.77
N LEU A 386 2.87 4.24 -15.93
CA LEU A 386 4.21 4.80 -16.02
C LEU A 386 4.32 5.99 -16.97
N THR A 387 3.45 6.07 -17.97
CA THR A 387 3.51 7.07 -19.03
C THR A 387 2.31 8.00 -18.99
N GLY A 388 2.57 9.30 -19.10
CA GLY A 388 1.56 10.35 -19.02
C GLY A 388 2.22 11.73 -18.97
N PRO A 389 1.47 12.81 -19.23
CA PRO A 389 2.03 14.15 -19.18
C PRO A 389 2.48 14.51 -17.75
N SER A 390 3.61 15.21 -17.64
CA SER A 390 4.05 15.82 -16.39
C SER A 390 3.01 16.82 -15.89
N HIS A 391 2.67 16.80 -14.60
CA HIS A 391 1.75 17.78 -14.03
C HIS A 391 2.30 19.21 -14.15
N ALA A 392 3.58 19.40 -13.81
CA ALA A 392 4.24 20.69 -13.94
C ALA A 392 4.22 21.20 -15.38
N ALA A 393 4.50 20.35 -16.38
CA ALA A 393 4.47 20.74 -17.78
C ALA A 393 3.06 21.15 -18.25
N GLN A 394 2.00 20.51 -17.74
CA GLN A 394 0.62 20.89 -18.04
C GLN A 394 0.27 22.26 -17.45
N VAL A 395 0.71 22.54 -16.22
CA VAL A 395 0.52 23.86 -15.59
C VAL A 395 1.33 24.95 -16.31
N ASP A 396 2.58 24.66 -16.67
CA ASP A 396 3.46 25.61 -17.37
C ASP A 396 2.95 25.93 -18.78
N ALA A 397 2.19 25.03 -19.41
CA ALA A 397 1.53 25.26 -20.71
C ALA A 397 0.27 26.13 -20.63
N CYS A 398 -0.24 26.41 -19.44
CA CYS A 398 -1.44 27.23 -19.25
C CYS A 398 -1.12 28.74 -19.31
N ARG A 399 -2.14 29.53 -19.69
CA ARG A 399 -2.01 31.00 -19.71
C ARG A 399 -1.84 31.53 -18.28
N PRO A 400 -0.85 32.41 -18.03
CA PRO A 400 -0.67 33.04 -16.72
C PRO A 400 -1.94 33.77 -16.25
N GLY A 401 -2.29 33.60 -14.98
CA GLY A 401 -3.46 34.25 -14.37
C GLY A 401 -4.84 33.73 -14.78
N ALA A 402 -4.94 32.73 -15.66
CA ALA A 402 -6.19 32.06 -16.00
C ALA A 402 -6.34 30.70 -15.30
N PRO A 403 -7.56 30.22 -15.01
CA PRO A 403 -7.77 28.84 -14.60
C PRO A 403 -7.16 27.87 -15.62
N CYS A 404 -6.40 26.91 -15.13
CA CYS A 404 -5.67 25.93 -15.92
C CYS A 404 -6.34 24.57 -15.77
N THR A 405 -6.65 23.89 -16.87
CA THR A 405 -7.25 22.55 -16.80
C THR A 405 -6.17 21.51 -17.07
N VAL A 406 -5.85 20.70 -16.07
CA VAL A 406 -4.86 19.62 -16.18
C VAL A 406 -5.55 18.27 -16.21
N ARG A 407 -4.96 17.32 -16.93
CA ARG A 407 -5.48 15.96 -17.07
C ARG A 407 -5.03 15.11 -15.89
N GLU A 408 -5.98 14.35 -15.34
CA GLU A 408 -5.68 13.32 -14.35
C GLU A 408 -5.13 12.07 -15.02
N TRP A 409 -4.38 11.30 -14.24
CA TRP A 409 -3.64 10.17 -14.76
C TRP A 409 -3.77 8.95 -13.83
N PRO A 410 -4.03 7.71 -14.32
CA PRO A 410 -3.89 7.21 -15.68
C PRO A 410 -4.95 7.70 -16.69
N LEU A 411 -4.58 7.70 -17.97
CA LEU A 411 -5.28 8.39 -19.08
C LEU A 411 -6.72 7.91 -19.34
N HIS A 412 -7.13 6.75 -18.84
CA HIS A 412 -8.46 6.17 -19.07
C HIS A 412 -9.59 6.93 -18.37
N ALA A 413 -9.26 7.76 -17.39
CA ALA A 413 -10.27 8.50 -16.64
C ALA A 413 -11.00 9.54 -17.52
N ASN A 414 -10.36 10.10 -18.56
CA ASN A 414 -10.85 11.32 -19.25
C ASN A 414 -11.27 12.44 -18.27
N LEU A 415 -10.68 12.41 -17.07
CA LEU A 415 -10.97 13.34 -16.00
C LEU A 415 -9.97 14.49 -16.06
N TRP A 416 -10.50 15.66 -15.74
CA TRP A 416 -9.80 16.91 -15.80
C TRP A 416 -10.05 17.65 -14.49
N VAL A 417 -9.00 18.23 -13.95
CA VAL A 417 -9.09 19.09 -12.77
C VAL A 417 -8.63 20.48 -13.14
N THR A 418 -9.47 21.47 -12.87
CA THR A 418 -9.08 22.87 -12.97
C THR A 418 -8.14 23.17 -11.82
N VAL A 419 -7.03 23.86 -12.04
CA VAL A 419 -6.04 24.38 -11.08
C VAL A 419 -5.84 25.86 -11.33
N ASP A 420 -5.30 26.60 -10.35
CA ASP A 420 -4.91 27.99 -10.60
C ASP A 420 -3.75 28.00 -11.61
N GLY A 421 -3.81 28.87 -12.60
CA GLY A 421 -2.75 29.00 -13.59
C GLY A 421 -1.45 29.53 -12.98
N PRO A 422 -0.34 29.51 -13.75
CA PRO A 422 0.91 30.07 -13.29
C PRO A 422 0.71 31.53 -12.88
N GLN A 423 1.17 31.89 -11.68
CA GLN A 423 1.19 33.28 -11.24
C GLN A 423 2.19 34.00 -12.14
N GLY A 424 1.71 34.99 -12.90
CA GLY A 424 2.60 35.82 -13.72
C GLY A 424 3.67 36.40 -12.82
N SER A 425 4.95 36.24 -13.20
CA SER A 425 6.04 36.92 -12.54
C SER A 425 5.65 38.40 -12.44
N PRO A 426 5.67 39.03 -11.25
CA PRO A 426 5.36 40.45 -11.15
C PRO A 426 6.30 41.17 -12.10
N SER A 427 5.75 41.68 -13.20
CA SER A 427 6.49 42.43 -14.20
C SER A 427 7.04 43.65 -13.48
N GLY A 428 8.31 43.59 -13.12
CA GLY A 428 9.06 44.67 -12.47
C GLY A 428 9.31 45.84 -13.42
N ASP A 429 8.34 46.17 -14.27
CA ASP A 429 8.28 47.44 -14.97
C ASP A 429 7.80 48.47 -13.94
N HIS A 430 8.72 48.86 -13.05
CA HIS A 430 8.65 50.19 -12.49
C HIS A 430 8.77 51.15 -13.68
N PRO A 431 7.74 51.95 -14.00
CA PRO A 431 7.91 53.02 -14.97
C PRO A 431 8.97 53.96 -14.40
N SER A 432 10.15 53.97 -15.01
CA SER A 432 11.12 55.05 -14.84
C SER A 432 10.41 56.34 -15.24
N SER A 433 9.93 57.05 -14.21
CA SER A 433 9.34 58.37 -14.37
C SER A 433 10.47 59.32 -14.81
N PRO A 434 10.26 60.14 -15.84
CA PRO A 434 11.28 61.06 -16.37
C PRO A 434 11.69 62.15 -15.38
#